data_AF-A0A657PIT8-F1
#
_entry.id   AF-A0A657PIT8-F1
#
_cell.length_a   1.000
_cell.length_b   1.000
_cell.length_c   1.000
_cell.angle_alpha   90.00
_cell.angle_beta   90.00
_cell.angle_gamma   90.00
#
_symmetry.space_group_name_H-M   'P 1'
#
loop_
_entity.id
_entity.type
_entity.pdbx_description
1 polymer ?
#
loop_
_entity_poly.entity_id
_entity_poly.type
_entity_poly.pdbx_seq_one_letter_code
_entity_poly.pdbx_strand_id
1 'polypeptide(L)' 'MNYNETYARSMEDPEGFWAEAAQDIDWHKPWDKVLDDTNVPFYRWFVGGELNTCHNALDRHVEGGRGEQAALI' A
#
# COMPACT_ATOMS: atom_id res chain seq x y z
N MET A 1 -14.55 -9.52 9.31
CA MET A 1 -14.68 -9.88 7.88
C MET A 1 -14.19 -11.29 7.69
N ASN A 2 -14.96 -12.12 6.98
CA ASN A 2 -14.51 -13.42 6.49
C ASN A 2 -13.96 -13.30 5.06
N TYR A 3 -13.36 -14.38 4.54
CA TYR A 3 -12.77 -14.39 3.20
C TYR A 3 -13.74 -13.94 2.10
N ASN A 4 -14.99 -14.43 2.11
CA ASN A 4 -15.97 -14.13 1.07
C ASN A 4 -16.34 -12.63 1.06
N GLU A 5 -16.47 -12.03 2.25
CA GLU A 5 -16.76 -10.60 2.40
C GLU A 5 -15.61 -9.73 1.90
N THR A 6 -14.37 -10.08 2.28
CA THR A 6 -13.17 -9.34 1.83
C THR A 6 -12.98 -9.44 0.32
N TYR A 7 -13.19 -10.64 -0.25
CA TYR A 7 -13.09 -10.86 -1.70
C TYR A 7 -14.20 -10.14 -2.47
N ALA A 8 -15.45 -10.18 -1.99
CA ALA A 8 -16.54 -9.43 -2.61
C ALA A 8 -16.21 -7.94 -2.64
N ARG A 9 -15.71 -7.39 -1.53
CA ARG A 9 -15.32 -5.98 -1.46
C ARG A 9 -14.20 -5.60 -2.44
N SER A 10 -13.16 -6.44 -2.58
CA SER A 10 -12.06 -6.13 -3.50
C SER A 10 -12.48 -6.15 -4.97
N MET A 11 -13.57 -6.84 -5.30
CA MET A 11 -14.16 -6.89 -6.64
C MET A 11 -15.16 -5.76 -6.89
N GLU A 12 -15.98 -5.41 -5.89
CA GLU A 12 -17.03 -4.39 -6.00
C GLU A 12 -16.47 -2.96 -5.92
N ASP A 13 -15.46 -2.73 -5.09
CA ASP A 13 -14.80 -1.43 -4.89
C ASP A 13 -13.27 -1.61 -4.82
N PRO A 14 -12.60 -1.88 -5.96
CA PRO A 14 -11.17 -2.12 -5.98
C PRO A 14 -10.36 -0.89 -5.56
N GLU A 15 -10.77 0.32 -5.95
CA GLU A 15 -10.05 1.54 -5.58
C GLU A 15 -10.15 1.82 -4.08
N GLY A 16 -11.34 1.74 -3.47
CA GLY A 16 -11.50 1.92 -2.03
C GLY A 16 -10.84 0.81 -1.21
N PHE A 17 -10.94 -0.44 -1.68
CA PHE A 17 -10.26 -1.58 -1.04
C PHE A 17 -8.74 -1.39 -1.00
N TRP A 18 -8.13 -1.06 -2.14
CA TRP A 18 -6.68 -0.88 -2.20
C TRP A 18 -6.20 0.45 -1.59
N ALA A 19 -7.03 1.50 -1.61
CA ALA A 19 -6.72 2.74 -0.89
C ALA A 19 -6.61 2.52 0.61
N GLU A 20 -7.52 1.75 1.22
CA GLU A 20 -7.47 1.45 2.66
C GLU A 20 -6.22 0.64 3.00
N ALA A 21 -5.92 -0.42 2.26
CA ALA A 21 -4.71 -1.21 2.48
C ALA A 21 -3.42 -0.39 2.31
N ALA A 22 -3.41 0.58 1.39
CA ALA A 22 -2.25 1.44 1.17
C ALA A 22 -2.01 2.46 2.29
N GLN A 23 -2.95 2.63 3.23
CA GLN A 23 -2.73 3.45 4.45
C GLN A 23 -1.78 2.76 5.46
N ASP A 24 -1.54 1.45 5.33
CA ASP A 24 -0.69 0.68 6.24
C ASP A 24 0.82 0.81 5.95
N ILE A 25 1.18 1.60 4.93
CA ILE A 25 2.57 1.92 4.59
C ILE A 25 2.80 3.43 4.65
N ASP A 26 4.05 3.81 4.92
CA ASP A 26 4.43 5.20 5.08
C ASP A 26 4.72 5.83 3.72
N TRP A 27 3.94 6.85 3.37
CA TRP A 27 4.11 7.63 2.16
C TRP A 27 4.76 8.96 2.49
N HIS A 28 5.74 9.37 1.69
CA HIS A 28 6.24 10.74 1.73
C HIS A 28 5.20 11.70 1.14
N LYS A 29 4.55 11.27 0.05
CA LYS A 29 3.40 11.93 -0.55
C LYS A 29 2.35 10.87 -0.88
N PRO A 30 1.14 10.92 -0.30
CA PRO A 30 0.05 10.04 -0.71
C PRO A 30 -0.27 10.17 -2.20
N TRP A 31 -0.82 9.10 -2.78
CA TRP A 31 -1.19 9.04 -4.19
C TRP A 31 -2.33 10.01 -4.53
N ASP A 32 -2.37 10.43 -5.80
CA ASP A 32 -3.44 11.26 -6.37
C ASP A 32 -4.57 10.37 -6.94
N LYS A 33 -4.25 9.19 -7.46
CA LYS A 33 -5.21 8.20 -7.98
C LYS A 33 -4.80 6.77 -7.64
N VAL A 34 -5.73 5.93 -7.20
CA VAL A 34 -5.45 4.52 -6.84
C VAL A 34 -5.23 3.69 -8.10
N LEU A 35 -6.17 3.71 -9.04
CA LEU A 35 -6.06 2.97 -10.30
C LEU A 35 -6.20 3.90 -11.50
N ASP A 36 -5.15 4.01 -12.29
CA ASP A 36 -5.20 4.62 -13.62
C ASP A 36 -5.36 3.54 -14.69
N ASP A 37 -6.56 3.47 -15.24
CA ASP A 37 -7.03 2.58 -16.30
C ASP A 37 -7.22 3.29 -17.65
N THR A 38 -6.77 4.54 -17.76
CA THR A 38 -7.00 5.36 -18.96
C THR A 38 -6.23 4.89 -20.20
N ASN A 39 -5.21 4.02 -20.03
CA ASN A 39 -4.35 3.52 -21.11
C ASN A 39 -4.29 1.97 -21.13
N VAL A 40 -5.43 1.29 -21.23
CA VAL A 40 -5.48 -0.18 -21.33
C VAL A 40 -4.60 -0.70 -22.48
N PRO A 41 -3.75 -1.74 -22.28
CA PRO A 41 -3.62 -2.60 -21.10
C PRO A 41 -2.55 -2.15 -20.07
N PHE A 42 -2.04 -0.93 -20.17
CA PHE A 42 -0.99 -0.38 -19.30
C PHE A 42 -1.57 0.32 -18.07
N TYR A 43 -2.09 -0.48 -17.15
CA TYR A 43 -2.59 0.00 -15.87
C TYR A 43 -1.47 0.56 -14.98
N ARG A 44 -1.79 1.59 -14.19
CA ARG A 44 -0.87 2.14 -13.18
C ARG A 44 -1.59 2.22 -11.84
N TRP A 45 -0.86 1.95 -10.77
CA TRP A 45 -1.39 1.98 -9.40
C TRP A 45 -0.70 3.07 -8.59
N PHE A 46 -1.47 3.71 -7.71
CA PHE A 46 -1.02 4.75 -6.76
C PHE A 46 -0.28 5.91 -7.46
N VAL A 47 -0.86 6.38 -8.57
CA VAL A 47 -0.26 7.42 -9.41
C VAL A 47 -0.09 8.72 -8.62
N GLY A 48 1.08 9.33 -8.74
CA GLY A 48 1.43 10.56 -8.03
C GLY A 48 1.87 10.36 -6.59
N GLY A 49 1.85 9.13 -6.09
CA GLY A 49 2.37 8.78 -4.77
C GLY A 49 3.90 8.67 -4.78
N GLU A 50 4.51 9.09 -3.68
CA GLU A 50 5.95 9.02 -3.45
C GLU A 50 6.23 8.31 -2.13
N LEU A 51 7.08 7.29 -2.17
CA LEU A 51 7.52 6.54 -1.00
C LEU A 51 8.96 6.09 -1.16
N ASN A 52 9.54 5.62 -0.07
CA ASN A 52 10.79 4.87 -0.08
C ASN A 52 10.55 3.45 0.48
N THR A 53 10.87 2.44 -0.33
CA THR A 53 10.71 1.03 0.06
C THR A 53 11.60 0.65 1.23
N CYS A 54 12.84 1.15 1.27
CA CYS A 54 13.78 0.91 2.37
C CYS A 54 13.24 1.50 3.67
N HIS A 55 12.71 2.73 3.62
CA HIS A 55 12.08 3.37 4.78
C HIS A 55 10.97 2.50 5.38
N ASN A 56 10.10 1.97 4.52
CA ASN A 56 9.02 1.07 4.94
C ASN A 56 9.50 -0.31 5.41
N ALA A 57 10.62 -0.80 4.88
CA ALA A 57 11.14 -2.13 5.22
C ALA A 57 12.06 -2.13 6.44
N LEU A 58 12.68 -0.99 6.79
CA LEU A 58 13.70 -0.88 7.83
C LEU A 58 13.44 0.31 8.76
N ASP A 59 13.58 1.52 8.25
CA ASP A 59 13.64 2.75 9.05
C ASP A 59 12.41 2.90 9.97
N ARG A 60 11.19 2.74 9.43
CA ARG A 60 9.94 2.84 10.21
C ARG A 60 9.87 1.83 11.35
N HIS A 61 10.50 0.66 11.21
CA HIS A 61 10.53 -0.36 12.25
C HIS A 61 11.50 0.01 13.36
N VAL A 62 12.66 0.57 13.01
CA VAL A 62 13.62 1.11 13.99
C VAL A 62 12.99 2.27 14.77
N GLU A 63 12.39 3.23 14.07
CA GLU A 63 11.69 4.39 14.65
C GLU A 63 10.51 3.95 15.53
N GLY A 64 9.80 2.89 15.13
CA GLY A 64 8.75 2.24 15.89
C GLY A 64 9.24 1.40 17.08
N GLY A 65 10.52 1.48 17.46
CA GLY A 65 11.07 0.85 18.66
C GLY A 65 11.49 -0.61 18.48
N ARG A 66 11.54 -1.12 17.24
CA ARG A 66 11.93 -2.51 16.93
C ARG A 66 13.36 -2.62 16.39
N GLY A 67 14.23 -1.65 16.67
CA GLY A 67 15.59 -1.59 16.13
C GLY A 67 16.48 -2.78 16.49
N GLU A 68 16.31 -3.35 17.69
CA GLU A 68 17.09 -4.52 18.16
C GLU A 68 16.50 -5.86 17.70
N GLN A 69 15.36 -5.85 17.00
CA GLN A 69 14.73 -7.07 16.51
C GLN A 69 15.50 -7.58 15.28
N ALA A 70 15.96 -8.84 15.31
CA ALA A 70 16.57 -9.47 14.15
C ALA A 70 15.63 -9.45 12.94
N ALA A 71 16.06 -8.80 11.85
CA ALA A 71 15.33 -8.73 10.59
C ALA A 71 15.70 -9.86 9.60
N LEU A 72 16.91 -10.43 9.75
CA LEU A 72 17.47 -11.51 8.95
C LEU A 72 18.31 -12.42 9.86
N ILE A 73 18.30 -13.74 9.61
CA ILE A 73 19.02 -14.77 10.37
C ILE A 73 19.81 -15.65 9.39
#